data_AF-A0A380THL0-F1
#
_entry.id   AF-A0A380THL0-F1
#
_cell.length_a   1.000
_cell.length_b   1.000
_cell.length_c   1.000
_cell.angle_alpha   90.00
_cell.angle_beta   90.00
_cell.angle_gamma   90.00
#
_symmetry.space_group_name_H-M   'P 1'
#
loop_
_entity.id
_entity.type
_entity.pdbx_description
1 polymer ?
#
loop_
_entity_poly.entity_id
_entity_poly.type
_entity_poly.pdbx_seq_one_letter_code
_entity_poly.pdbx_strand_id
1 'polypeptide(L)' 'MCGAYDSVIGMQTDKAVARFVTKMPNGRLEPAEGEGTFCAVYVETDARSGLAQFIAPIRLGGALTAQWPFPFIACAE' A
#
# COMPACT_ATOMS: atom_id res chain seq x y z
N MET A 1 2.88 1.14 0.91
CA MET A 1 2.96 2.25 -0.07
C MET A 1 1.57 2.84 -0.19
N CYS A 2 1.43 4.15 -0.37
CA CYS A 2 0.18 4.75 -0.86
C CYS A 2 0.42 5.20 -2.31
N GLY A 3 -0.34 4.66 -3.26
CA GLY A 3 -0.12 4.94 -4.69
C GLY A 3 -0.78 3.90 -5.60
N ALA A 4 -0.64 4.07 -6.91
CA ALA A 4 -1.19 3.15 -7.91
C ALA A 4 -0.52 1.77 -7.77
N TYR A 5 -1.31 0.74 -7.46
CA TYR A 5 -0.79 -0.61 -7.21
C TYR A 5 -0.59 -1.43 -8.49
N ASP A 6 -1.25 -1.05 -9.60
CA ASP A 6 -0.95 -1.59 -10.93
C ASP A 6 0.30 -0.90 -11.50
N SER A 7 1.44 -1.14 -10.85
CA SER A 7 2.72 -0.50 -11.13
C SER A 7 3.89 -1.34 -10.63
N VAL A 8 5.11 -0.96 -11.00
CA VAL A 8 6.34 -1.55 -10.44
C VAL A 8 6.91 -0.58 -9.40
N ILE A 9 6.62 -0.84 -8.12
CA ILE A 9 7.05 0.00 -7.00
C ILE A 9 6.66 1.49 -7.23
N GLY A 10 5.46 1.73 -7.77
CA GLY A 10 4.94 3.07 -8.02
C GLY A 10 5.38 3.69 -9.35
N MET A 11 6.17 2.99 -10.16
CA MET A 11 6.65 3.46 -11.46
C MET A 11 5.90 2.77 -12.61
N GLN A 12 5.85 3.42 -13.77
CA GLN A 12 5.32 2.85 -15.01
C GLN A 12 5.97 1.48 -15.30
N THR A 13 5.12 0.46 -15.46
CA THR A 13 5.52 -0.95 -15.54
C THR A 13 6.46 -1.22 -16.72
N ASP A 14 6.17 -0.67 -17.90
CA ASP A 14 6.97 -0.85 -19.12
C ASP A 14 8.41 -0.33 -18.97
N LYS A 15 8.58 0.89 -18.46
CA LYS A 15 9.89 1.52 -18.25
C LYS A 15 10.70 0.82 -17.18
N ALA A 16 10.03 0.40 -16.10
CA ALA A 16 10.67 -0.33 -15.01
C ALA A 16 11.12 -1.73 -15.45
N VAL A 17 10.26 -2.50 -16.11
CA VAL A 17 10.57 -3.85 -16.61
C VAL A 17 11.67 -3.82 -17.67
N ALA A 18 11.63 -2.85 -18.60
CA ALA A 18 12.64 -2.74 -19.65
C ALA A 18 14.08 -2.60 -19.10
N ARG A 19 14.26 -2.00 -17.90
CA ARG A 19 15.58 -1.91 -17.23
C ARG A 19 16.15 -3.29 -16.96
N PHE A 20 15.32 -4.18 -16.44
CA PHE A 20 15.74 -5.50 -16.00
C PHE A 20 15.90 -6.48 -17.15
N VAL A 21 15.03 -6.38 -18.16
CA VAL A 21 15.06 -7.28 -19.32
C VAL A 21 16.22 -6.94 -20.25
N THR A 22 16.36 -5.67 -20.65
CA THR A 22 17.32 -5.27 -21.68
C THR A 22 18.72 -5.02 -21.14
N LYS A 23 18.84 -4.64 -19.85
CA LYS A 23 20.08 -4.19 -19.20
C LYS A 23 20.79 -3.04 -19.91
N MET A 24 20.06 -2.28 -20.75
CA MET A 24 20.56 -1.09 -21.42
C MET A 24 20.09 0.18 -20.69
N PRO A 25 20.82 1.30 -20.82
CA PRO A 25 20.32 2.60 -20.37
C PRO A 25 18.97 2.88 -21.02
N ASN A 26 17.96 3.08 -20.20
CA ASN A 26 16.66 3.54 -20.64
C ASN A 26 16.32 4.86 -19.94
N GLY A 27 15.40 5.61 -20.55
CA GLY A 27 14.99 6.93 -20.08
C GLY A 27 14.57 6.94 -18.60
N ARG A 28 14.37 8.13 -18.05
CA ARG A 28 14.01 8.32 -16.65
C ARG A 28 12.76 7.50 -16.29
N LEU A 29 12.77 6.89 -15.10
CA LEU A 29 11.57 6.28 -14.53
C LEU A 29 10.52 7.37 -14.30
N GLU A 30 9.27 7.03 -14.58
CA GLU A 30 8.14 7.93 -14.37
C GLU A 30 7.13 7.27 -13.43
N PRO A 31 6.46 8.05 -12.57
CA PRO A 31 5.41 7.53 -11.71
C PRO A 31 4.29 6.90 -12.54
N ALA A 32 3.73 5.81 -12.02
CA ALA A 32 2.51 5.25 -12.57
C ALA A 32 1.32 6.16 -12.27
N GLU A 33 0.43 6.28 -13.25
CA GLU A 33 -0.86 6.96 -13.11
C GLU A 33 -1.95 5.95 -12.74
N GLY A 34 -3.13 6.44 -12.35
CA GLY A 34 -4.28 5.63 -11.97
C GLY A 34 -4.68 5.78 -10.51
N GLU A 35 -5.76 5.12 -10.12
CA GLU A 35 -6.28 5.17 -8.75
C GLU A 35 -5.29 4.53 -7.77
N GLY A 36 -4.91 5.29 -6.75
CA GLY A 36 -4.04 4.79 -5.69
C GLY A 36 -4.79 3.99 -4.64
N THR A 37 -4.16 2.94 -4.12
CA THR A 37 -4.60 2.34 -2.85
C THR A 37 -3.90 3.06 -1.71
N PHE A 38 -4.68 3.59 -0.78
CA PHE A 38 -4.18 4.09 0.50
C PHE A 38 -3.89 2.90 1.41
N CYS A 39 -2.65 2.78 1.91
CA CYS A 39 -2.27 1.75 2.87
C CYS A 39 -1.67 2.36 4.13
N ALA A 40 -2.20 1.98 5.29
CA ALA A 40 -1.70 2.41 6.59
C ALA A 40 -1.79 1.29 7.62
N VAL A 41 -1.33 1.57 8.83
CA VAL A 41 -1.53 0.72 10.01
C VAL A 41 -2.22 1.54 11.09
N TYR A 42 -3.24 0.95 11.70
CA TYR A 42 -3.88 1.47 12.90
C TYR A 42 -3.27 0.80 14.12
N VAL A 43 -2.92 1.60 15.13
CA VAL A 43 -2.36 1.11 16.39
C VAL A 43 -3.04 1.82 17.55
N GLU A 44 -3.65 1.06 18.45
CA GLU A 44 -4.10 1.56 19.75
C GLU A 44 -3.01 1.32 20.78
N THR A 45 -2.70 2.33 21.59
CA THR A 45 -1.65 2.27 22.61
C THR A 45 -2.20 2.55 24.01
N ASP A 46 -1.64 1.88 25.00
CA ASP A 46 -1.86 2.18 26.40
C ASP A 46 -1.09 3.45 26.79
N ALA A 47 -1.79 4.49 27.24
CA ALA A 47 -1.17 5.77 27.54
C ALA A 47 -0.19 5.74 28.74
N ARG A 48 -0.25 4.73 29.62
CA ARG A 48 0.60 4.65 30.81
C ARG A 48 1.91 3.91 30.54
N SER A 49 1.83 2.79 29.83
CA SER A 49 2.95 1.89 29.53
C SER A 49 3.58 2.16 28.16
N GLY A 50 2.85 2.82 27.26
CA GLY A 50 3.26 3.02 25.87
C GLY A 50 3.15 1.77 24.99
N LEU A 51 2.63 0.66 25.54
CA LEU A 51 2.51 -0.60 24.81
C LEU A 51 1.31 -0.60 23.85
N ALA A 52 1.46 -1.25 22.70
CA ALA A 52 0.35 -1.45 21.76
C ALA A 52 -0.66 -2.46 22.32
N GLN A 53 -1.94 -2.11 22.29
CA GLN A 53 -3.06 -2.96 22.70
C GLN A 53 -3.76 -3.62 21.51
N PHE A 54 -3.79 -2.93 20.37
CA PHE A 54 -4.39 -3.42 19.13
C PHE A 54 -3.62 -2.91 17.92
N ILE A 55 -3.49 -3.75 16.89
CA ILE A 55 -2.88 -3.40 15.61
C ILE A 55 -3.69 -4.03 14.47
N ALA A 56 -4.01 -3.22 13.46
CA ALA A 56 -4.70 -3.70 12.27
C ALA A 56 -4.29 -2.91 11.02
N PRO A 57 -4.26 -3.55 9.84
CA PRO A 57 -3.99 -2.86 8.59
C PRO A 57 -5.19 -2.01 8.14
N ILE A 58 -4.92 -0.93 7.42
CA ILE A 58 -5.90 -0.12 6.69
C ILE A 58 -5.55 -0.16 5.20
N ARG A 59 -6.52 -0.50 4.35
CA ARG A 59 -6.39 -0.43 2.88
C ARG A 59 -7.67 0.11 2.28
N LEU A 60 -7.58 1.17 1.48
CA LEU A 60 -8.73 1.85 0.89
C LEU A 60 -8.47 2.23 -0.57
N GLY A 61 -9.47 2.00 -1.43
CA GLY A 61 -9.43 2.37 -2.85
C GLY A 61 -8.44 1.58 -3.70
N GLY A 62 -8.43 1.89 -4.99
CA GLY A 62 -7.52 1.28 -5.98
C GLY A 62 -7.69 -0.24 -6.09
N ALA A 63 -6.57 -0.95 -6.17
CA ALA A 63 -6.53 -2.36 -6.59
C ALA A 63 -6.50 -3.39 -5.43
N LEU A 64 -6.19 -2.98 -4.20
CA LEU A 64 -6.14 -3.93 -3.08
C LEU A 64 -7.52 -4.14 -2.44
N THR A 65 -7.76 -5.35 -1.92
CA THR A 65 -8.94 -5.63 -1.11
C THR A 65 -9.02 -4.66 0.07
N ALA A 66 -10.15 -3.96 0.15
CA ALA A 66 -10.42 -2.99 1.20
C ALA A 66 -10.30 -3.65 2.59
N GLN A 67 -9.74 -2.90 3.53
CA GLN A 67 -9.65 -3.31 4.92
C GLN A 67 -9.78 -2.10 5.82
N TRP A 68 -10.72 -2.20 6.76
CA TRP A 68 -10.87 -1.26 7.86
C TRP A 68 -10.40 -1.94 9.15
N PRO A 69 -9.88 -1.20 10.16
CA PRO A 69 -9.35 -1.80 11.36
C PRO A 69 -10.49 -2.16 12.32
N PHE A 70 -11.36 -3.07 11.90
CA PHE A 70 -12.42 -3.62 12.74
C PHE A 70 -11.78 -4.33 13.95
N PRO A 71 -12.15 -3.98 15.19
CA PRO A 71 -11.83 -4.83 16.33
C PRO A 71 -12.53 -6.18 16.14
N PHE A 72 -11.93 -7.26 16.65
CA PHE A 72 -12.32 -8.67 16.44
C PHE A 72 -13.82 -9.00 16.69
N ILE A 73 -14.58 -8.09 17.31
CA ILE A 73 -16.00 -8.23 17.62
C ILE A 73 -16.92 -7.80 16.46
N ALA A 74 -16.46 -7.05 15.46
CA ALA A 74 -17.33 -6.46 14.44
C ALA A 74 -17.59 -7.34 13.20
N CYS A 75 -17.37 -8.65 13.28
CA CYS A 75 -17.95 -9.63 12.33
C CYS A 75 -19.26 -10.17 12.89
N ALA A 76 -20.21 -9.29 13.19
CA ALA A 76 -21.60 -9.63 13.45
C ALA A 76 -22.45 -8.47 12.94
N GLU A 77 -22.63 -8.42 11.62
CA GLU A 77 -23.88 -8.13 10.87
C GLU A 77 -23.57 -8.02 9.37
#